data_AF-A0A3D2FTA1-F1
#
_entry.id   AF-A0A3D2FTA1-F1
#
_cell.length_a   1.000
_cell.length_b   1.000
_cell.length_c   1.000
_cell.angle_alpha   90.00
_cell.angle_beta   90.00
_cell.angle_gamma   90.00
#
_symmetry.space_group_name_H-M   'P 1'
#
loop_
_entity.id
_entity.type
_entity.pdbx_description
1 polymer ?
#
loop_
_entity_poly.entity_id
_entity_poly.type
_entity_poly.pdbx_seq_one_letter_code
_entity_poly.pdbx_strand_id
1 'polypeptide(L)'
;MIWRLAAAAARLLPPEAAHKAAVATLRHGIGPSPTLPERPVSLAGLTFANPLGLAAGFDKNAACAPGAMRLGFGHVEVGTITPNPQPGNPRPRVFRLAKDRAVINRYGFNSDGMAAAARNLQAMARPTGILGINVGANKTSPDPTNDYRLAVAGLAQHADYITLNISSPNTPGLRDLQTDANLQSLIHAARDGFEEA
;
A
#
# COMPACT_ATOMS: atom_id res chain seq x y z
N MET A 1 26.87 7.40 3.07
CA MET A 1 26.90 8.67 3.83
C MET A 1 25.76 9.61 3.41
N ILE A 2 25.63 9.94 2.11
CA ILE A 2 24.62 10.88 1.57
C ILE A 2 23.17 10.55 1.97
N TRP A 3 22.74 9.29 1.87
CA TRP A 3 21.36 8.89 2.19
C TRP A 3 20.98 9.08 3.66
N ARG A 4 21.94 8.94 4.59
CA ARG A 4 21.70 9.20 6.02
C ARG A 4 21.49 10.68 6.28
N LEU A 5 22.26 11.54 5.60
CA LEU A 5 22.10 12.99 5.64
C LEU A 5 20.78 13.44 5.01
N ALA A 6 20.43 12.90 3.84
CA ALA A 6 19.15 13.16 3.18
C ALA A 6 17.96 12.75 4.06
N ALA A 7 18.02 11.57 4.68
CA ALA A 7 16.98 11.12 5.62
C ALA A 7 16.92 12.00 6.89
N ALA A 8 18.06 12.50 7.38
CA ALA A 8 18.09 13.44 8.49
C ALA A 8 17.47 14.79 8.12
N ALA A 9 17.79 15.33 6.93
CA ALA A 9 17.20 16.56 6.41
C ALA A 9 15.68 16.41 6.21
N ALA A 10 15.20 15.29 5.65
CA ALA A 10 13.78 15.01 5.48
C ALA A 10 13.00 14.94 6.82
N ARG A 11 13.68 14.69 7.95
CA ARG A 11 13.04 14.75 9.29
C ARG A 11 12.72 16.17 9.75
N LEU A 12 13.32 17.20 9.13
CA LEU A 12 13.00 18.61 9.41
C LEU A 12 11.66 19.04 8.78
N LEU A 13 11.16 18.30 7.79
CA LEU A 13 9.87 18.57 7.16
C LEU A 13 8.70 18.02 8.01
N PRO A 14 7.48 18.58 7.87
CA PRO A 14 6.28 17.95 8.38
C PRO A 14 6.17 16.48 7.92
N PRO A 15 5.68 15.54 8.75
CA PRO A 15 5.79 14.11 8.44
C PRO A 15 5.15 13.69 7.12
N GLU A 16 3.98 14.23 6.78
CA GLU A 16 3.32 13.94 5.49
C GLU A 16 4.09 14.52 4.30
N ALA A 17 4.73 15.68 4.46
CA ALA A 17 5.55 16.30 3.42
C ALA A 17 6.85 15.50 3.19
N ALA A 18 7.52 15.08 4.26
CA ALA A 18 8.69 14.21 4.20
C ALA A 18 8.39 12.88 3.50
N HIS A 19 7.24 12.29 3.81
CA HIS A 19 6.78 11.05 3.19
C HIS A 19 6.52 11.22 1.69
N LYS A 20 5.81 12.30 1.30
CA LYS A 20 5.59 12.62 -0.12
C LYS A 20 6.89 12.84 -0.88
N ALA A 21 7.87 13.51 -0.26
CA ALA A 21 9.19 13.68 -0.86
C ALA A 21 9.89 12.33 -1.08
N ALA A 22 9.82 11.41 -0.11
CA ALA A 22 10.39 10.06 -0.25
C ALA A 22 9.73 9.25 -1.38
N VAL A 23 8.40 9.28 -1.49
CA VAL A 23 7.68 8.63 -2.61
C VAL A 23 8.09 9.24 -3.95
N ALA A 24 8.19 10.58 -4.03
CA ALA A 24 8.62 11.26 -5.26
C ALA A 24 10.04 10.89 -5.67
N THR A 25 11.01 10.86 -4.74
CA THR A 25 12.38 10.49 -5.06
C THR A 25 12.48 9.03 -5.50
N LEU A 26 11.76 8.12 -4.82
CA LEU A 26 11.73 6.70 -5.20
C LEU A 26 11.06 6.49 -6.56
N ARG A 27 10.00 7.23 -6.89
CA ARG A 27 9.37 7.22 -8.22
C ARG A 27 10.37 7.53 -9.32
N HIS A 28 11.30 8.45 -9.07
CA HIS A 28 12.38 8.80 -10.00
C HIS A 28 13.64 7.94 -9.86
N GLY A 29 13.59 6.86 -9.05
CA GLY A 29 14.73 5.98 -8.83
C GLY A 29 15.88 6.61 -8.05
N ILE A 30 15.63 7.73 -7.35
CA ILE A 30 16.59 8.45 -6.52
C ILE A 30 16.48 7.89 -5.09
N GLY A 31 17.43 7.02 -4.73
CA GLY A 31 17.50 6.40 -3.42
C GLY A 31 18.68 5.43 -3.31
N PRO A 32 18.96 4.90 -2.11
CA PRO A 32 19.96 3.85 -1.98
C PRO A 32 19.53 2.59 -2.74
N SER A 33 20.50 1.86 -3.27
CA SER A 33 20.27 0.53 -3.84
C SER A 33 21.34 -0.42 -3.29
N PRO A 34 21.13 -0.95 -2.07
CA PRO A 34 22.10 -1.81 -1.44
C PRO A 34 22.10 -3.20 -2.10
N THR A 35 23.27 -3.81 -2.22
CA THR A 35 23.38 -5.25 -2.46
C THR A 35 23.17 -5.96 -1.14
N LEU A 36 22.14 -6.80 -1.06
CA LEU A 36 21.82 -7.58 0.14
C LEU A 36 22.00 -9.07 -0.16
N PRO A 37 22.41 -9.89 0.82
CA PRO A 37 22.44 -11.33 0.64
C PRO A 37 21.01 -11.88 0.49
N GLU A 38 20.82 -12.82 -0.43
CA GLU A 38 19.56 -13.53 -0.58
C GLU A 38 19.27 -14.39 0.66
N ARG A 39 18.00 -14.41 1.07
CA ARG A 39 17.48 -15.24 2.17
C ARG A 39 16.08 -15.73 1.81
N PRO A 40 15.95 -16.57 0.77
CA PRO A 40 14.67 -16.83 0.17
C PRO A 40 13.69 -17.49 1.13
N VAL A 41 12.41 -17.13 1.03
CA VAL A 41 11.31 -17.73 1.78
C VAL A 41 10.16 -18.00 0.82
N SER A 42 9.57 -19.20 0.91
CA SER A 42 8.38 -19.55 0.11
C SER A 42 7.14 -19.56 0.99
N LEU A 43 6.07 -18.92 0.52
CA LEU A 43 4.77 -18.85 1.20
C LEU A 43 3.65 -18.73 0.17
N ALA A 44 2.60 -19.54 0.33
CA ALA A 44 1.41 -19.50 -0.54
C ALA A 44 1.73 -19.57 -2.06
N GLY A 45 2.74 -20.35 -2.44
CA GLY A 45 3.18 -20.49 -3.84
C GLY A 45 4.08 -19.36 -4.36
N LEU A 46 4.32 -18.31 -3.58
CA LEU A 46 5.25 -17.22 -3.91
C LEU A 46 6.63 -17.48 -3.30
N THR A 47 7.68 -17.05 -4.00
CA THR A 47 9.06 -17.11 -3.50
C THR A 47 9.63 -15.71 -3.38
N PHE A 48 9.84 -15.28 -2.14
CA PHE A 48 10.39 -13.98 -1.78
C PHE A 48 11.91 -14.05 -1.72
N ALA A 49 12.62 -13.06 -2.26
CA ALA A 49 14.09 -13.03 -2.22
C ALA A 49 14.66 -12.92 -0.79
N ASN A 50 13.89 -12.29 0.11
CA ASN A 50 14.19 -12.16 1.53
C ASN A 50 12.88 -11.90 2.32
N PRO A 51 12.86 -12.10 3.66
CA PRO A 51 11.63 -11.98 4.45
C PRO A 51 11.23 -10.53 4.77
N LEU A 52 11.96 -9.51 4.31
CA LEU A 52 11.65 -8.11 4.61
C LEU A 52 10.76 -7.51 3.53
N GLY A 53 9.63 -6.95 3.93
CA GLY A 53 8.70 -6.23 3.07
C GLY A 53 8.56 -4.76 3.39
N LEU A 54 8.16 -3.97 2.39
CA LEU A 54 7.60 -2.64 2.62
C LEU A 54 6.08 -2.76 2.74
N ALA A 55 5.56 -2.46 3.93
CA ALA A 55 4.13 -2.56 4.22
C ALA A 55 3.28 -1.52 3.45
N ALA A 56 1.99 -1.82 3.30
CA ALA A 56 1.01 -0.89 2.78
C ALA A 56 0.94 0.41 3.57
N GLY A 57 0.40 1.43 2.92
CA GLY A 57 0.28 2.79 3.45
C GLY A 57 1.50 3.66 3.16
N PHE A 58 2.62 3.09 2.70
CA PHE A 58 3.75 3.86 2.20
C PHE A 58 3.50 4.33 0.76
N ASP A 59 3.33 3.41 -0.20
CA ASP A 59 3.02 3.77 -1.59
C ASP A 59 1.52 3.59 -1.88
N LYS A 60 0.71 4.55 -1.45
CA LYS A 60 -0.77 4.47 -1.49
C LYS A 60 -1.37 4.44 -2.89
N ASN A 61 -0.63 4.88 -3.90
CA ASN A 61 -1.13 5.08 -5.26
C ASN A 61 -0.31 4.30 -6.31
N ALA A 62 0.48 3.32 -5.88
CA ALA A 62 1.40 2.56 -6.73
C ALA A 62 2.32 3.48 -7.57
N ALA A 63 2.84 4.54 -6.98
CA ALA A 63 3.59 5.58 -7.67
C ALA A 63 5.10 5.28 -7.74
N CYS A 64 5.63 4.44 -6.86
CA CYS A 64 7.07 4.26 -6.67
C CYS A 64 7.51 2.83 -6.38
N ALA A 65 6.64 1.82 -6.58
CA ALA A 65 6.94 0.42 -6.29
C ALA A 65 8.30 -0.08 -6.82
N PRO A 66 8.72 0.19 -8.07
CA PRO A 66 10.06 -0.21 -8.55
C PRO A 66 11.19 0.42 -7.74
N GLY A 67 11.08 1.71 -7.42
CA GLY A 67 12.05 2.42 -6.59
C GLY A 67 12.08 1.91 -5.16
N ALA A 68 10.92 1.56 -4.60
CA ALA A 68 10.81 0.95 -3.29
C ALA A 68 11.50 -0.43 -3.25
N MET A 69 11.27 -1.29 -4.26
CA MET A 69 11.94 -2.60 -4.34
C MET A 69 13.46 -2.48 -4.45
N ARG A 70 13.97 -1.45 -5.13
CA ARG A 70 15.42 -1.17 -5.22
C ARG A 70 16.09 -0.91 -3.86
N LEU A 71 15.32 -0.61 -2.81
CA LEU A 71 15.83 -0.50 -1.44
C LEU A 71 16.24 -1.87 -0.86
N GLY A 72 15.90 -2.98 -1.53
CA GLY A 72 16.28 -4.35 -1.15
C GLY A 72 15.17 -5.17 -0.48
N PHE A 73 13.91 -4.70 -0.50
CA PHE A 73 12.79 -5.47 0.03
C PHE A 73 12.48 -6.68 -0.85
N GLY A 74 12.17 -7.83 -0.23
CA GLY A 74 11.72 -9.03 -0.93
C GLY A 74 10.30 -8.90 -1.48
N HIS A 75 9.49 -7.99 -0.92
CA HIS A 75 8.21 -7.57 -1.48
C HIS A 75 7.87 -6.11 -1.14
N VAL A 76 6.99 -5.52 -1.92
CA VAL A 76 6.38 -4.20 -1.64
C VAL A 76 4.88 -4.35 -1.72
N GLU A 77 4.16 -3.88 -0.70
CA GLU A 77 2.71 -3.78 -0.72
C GLU A 77 2.29 -2.32 -0.97
N VAL A 78 1.62 -2.07 -2.10
CA VAL A 78 1.05 -0.74 -2.42
C VAL A 78 -0.36 -0.60 -1.86
N GLY A 79 -0.87 0.63 -1.81
CA GLY A 79 -2.20 0.95 -1.28
C GLY A 79 -2.18 1.37 0.19
N THR A 80 -3.29 1.37 0.91
CA THR A 80 -4.63 0.92 0.52
C THR A 80 -5.24 1.75 -0.62
N ILE A 81 -5.63 1.09 -1.70
CA ILE A 81 -6.34 1.68 -2.84
C ILE A 81 -7.84 1.47 -2.65
N THR A 82 -8.62 2.52 -2.92
CA THR A 82 -10.10 2.47 -2.92
C THR A 82 -10.62 2.55 -4.36
N PRO A 83 -11.83 2.05 -4.68
CA PRO A 83 -12.38 2.15 -6.04
C PRO A 83 -12.39 3.59 -6.57
N ASN A 84 -12.99 4.50 -5.80
CA ASN A 84 -13.06 5.92 -6.11
C ASN A 84 -11.96 6.73 -5.41
N PRO A 85 -11.54 7.87 -5.96
CA PRO A 85 -10.62 8.78 -5.28
C PRO A 85 -11.24 9.36 -4.01
N GLN A 86 -10.43 9.51 -2.96
CA GLN A 86 -10.84 10.22 -1.76
C GLN A 86 -9.66 10.90 -1.05
N PRO A 87 -9.84 12.10 -0.47
CA PRO A 87 -8.74 12.87 0.12
C PRO A 87 -8.25 12.29 1.45
N GLY A 88 -9.03 11.43 2.09
CA GLY A 88 -8.86 10.97 3.48
C GLY A 88 -9.25 12.03 4.52
N ASN A 89 -8.85 11.83 5.77
CA ASN A 89 -9.18 12.75 6.86
C ASN A 89 -8.40 14.08 6.78
N PRO A 90 -8.88 15.17 7.41
CA PRO A 90 -8.20 16.48 7.43
C PRO A 90 -6.77 16.42 8.00
N ARG A 91 -5.90 17.31 7.52
CA ARG A 91 -4.53 17.48 8.05
C ARG A 91 -4.52 18.40 9.28
N PRO A 92 -3.53 18.28 10.19
CA PRO A 92 -2.48 17.25 10.24
C PRO A 92 -3.00 15.89 10.72
N ARG A 93 -2.47 14.82 10.12
CA ARG A 93 -2.97 13.44 10.30
C ARG A 93 -1.88 12.38 10.42
N VAL A 94 -0.63 12.79 10.56
CA VAL A 94 0.51 11.91 10.84
C VAL A 94 1.49 12.66 11.74
N PHE A 95 1.95 11.97 12.79
CA PHE A 95 2.73 12.52 13.89
C PHE A 95 3.89 11.60 14.18
N ARG A 96 5.11 12.14 14.28
CA ARG A 96 6.30 11.39 14.68
C ARG A 96 6.47 11.47 16.19
N LEU A 97 6.58 10.33 16.86
CA LEU A 97 6.90 10.22 18.27
C LEU A 97 8.35 9.72 18.37
N ALA A 98 9.30 10.64 18.18
CA ALA A 98 10.70 10.29 17.94
C ALA A 98 11.35 9.55 19.13
N LYS A 99 11.01 9.94 20.36
CA LYS A 99 11.52 9.29 21.59
C LYS A 99 11.07 7.83 21.67
N ASP A 100 9.83 7.56 21.27
CA ASP A 100 9.21 6.23 21.30
C ASP A 100 9.49 5.40 20.04
N ARG A 101 10.23 5.98 19.07
CA ARG A 101 10.44 5.39 17.74
C ARG A 101 9.11 4.99 17.06
N ALA A 102 8.06 5.79 17.29
CA ALA A 102 6.70 5.48 16.85
C ALA A 102 6.13 6.55 15.91
N VAL A 103 5.05 6.19 15.22
CA VAL A 103 4.25 7.08 14.37
C VAL A 103 2.78 6.85 14.69
N ILE A 104 2.04 7.93 14.91
CA ILE A 104 0.57 7.90 14.98
C ILE A 104 0.03 8.53 13.70
N ASN A 105 -0.93 7.88 13.05
CA ASN A 105 -1.61 8.44 11.89
C ASN A 105 -3.12 8.21 11.94
N ARG A 106 -3.83 9.09 11.24
CA ARG A 106 -5.28 9.03 11.05
C ARG A 106 -5.66 9.33 9.61
N TYR A 107 -5.01 8.68 8.65
CA TYR A 107 -5.15 9.00 7.23
C TYR A 107 -6.57 8.83 6.68
N GLY A 108 -7.27 7.75 7.07
CA GLY A 108 -8.61 7.43 6.55
C GLY A 108 -8.61 7.12 5.04
N PHE A 109 -7.73 6.22 4.60
CA PHE A 109 -7.58 5.81 3.19
C PHE A 109 -7.56 6.96 2.18
N ASN A 110 -6.64 7.91 2.31
CA ASN A 110 -6.38 8.84 1.21
C ASN A 110 -5.84 8.08 -0.01
N SER A 111 -6.57 8.12 -1.12
CA SER A 111 -6.25 7.38 -2.34
C SER A 111 -6.66 8.19 -3.56
N ASP A 112 -5.87 8.11 -4.63
CA ASP A 112 -6.21 8.73 -5.92
C ASP A 112 -7.20 7.87 -6.73
N GLY A 113 -7.65 6.74 -6.15
CA GLY A 113 -8.61 5.82 -6.74
C GLY A 113 -7.96 4.70 -7.56
N MET A 114 -8.74 3.64 -7.79
CA MET A 114 -8.32 2.43 -8.50
C MET A 114 -7.83 2.74 -9.92
N ALA A 115 -8.57 3.57 -10.67
CA ALA A 115 -8.20 3.93 -12.04
C ALA A 115 -6.84 4.65 -12.10
N ALA A 116 -6.49 5.47 -11.11
CA ALA A 116 -5.19 6.13 -11.05
C ALA A 116 -4.07 5.16 -10.71
N ALA A 117 -4.30 4.25 -9.75
CA ALA A 117 -3.35 3.21 -9.39
C ALA A 117 -3.09 2.25 -10.57
N ALA A 118 -4.14 1.80 -11.27
CA ALA A 118 -4.02 0.95 -12.45
C ALA A 118 -3.18 1.60 -13.55
N ARG A 119 -3.37 2.91 -13.84
CA ARG A 119 -2.51 3.64 -14.79
C ARG A 119 -1.04 3.66 -14.37
N ASN A 120 -0.75 3.84 -13.08
CA ASN A 120 0.65 3.81 -12.61
C ASN A 120 1.24 2.40 -12.71
N LEU A 121 0.47 1.36 -12.39
CA LEU A 121 0.87 -0.05 -12.49
C LEU A 121 1.13 -0.47 -13.94
N GLN A 122 0.31 -0.01 -14.88
CA GLN A 122 0.49 -0.25 -16.31
C GLN A 122 1.71 0.50 -16.88
N ALA A 123 1.98 1.71 -16.39
CA ALA A 123 3.08 2.53 -16.89
C ALA A 123 4.46 2.13 -16.32
N MET A 124 4.51 1.39 -15.21
CA MET A 124 5.77 0.96 -14.62
C MET A 124 6.27 -0.35 -15.21
N ALA A 125 7.59 -0.49 -15.34
CA ALA A 125 8.19 -1.80 -15.61
C ALA A 125 7.85 -2.74 -14.44
N ARG A 126 7.47 -3.99 -14.76
CA ARG A 126 7.16 -4.99 -13.73
C ARG A 126 8.38 -5.15 -12.81
N PRO A 127 8.23 -4.93 -11.50
CA PRO A 127 9.35 -5.05 -10.59
C PRO A 127 9.91 -6.49 -10.56
N THR A 128 11.19 -6.63 -10.22
CA THR A 128 11.86 -7.94 -10.10
C THR A 128 11.55 -8.68 -8.78
N GLY A 129 10.63 -8.18 -7.97
CA GLY A 129 10.22 -8.75 -6.69
C GLY A 129 8.70 -8.87 -6.58
N ILE A 130 8.23 -9.40 -5.45
CA ILE A 130 6.80 -9.66 -5.23
C ILE A 130 6.06 -8.34 -4.96
N LEU A 131 5.00 -8.08 -5.73
CA LEU A 131 4.14 -6.91 -5.60
C LEU A 131 2.79 -7.31 -5.00
N GLY A 132 2.53 -6.83 -3.78
CA GLY A 132 1.22 -6.89 -3.16
C GLY A 132 0.38 -5.66 -3.45
N ILE A 133 -0.92 -5.82 -3.60
CA ILE A 133 -1.85 -4.68 -3.67
C ILE A 133 -2.85 -4.76 -2.52
N ASN A 134 -2.81 -3.75 -1.66
CA ASN A 134 -3.75 -3.58 -0.56
C ASN A 134 -4.98 -2.79 -1.03
N VAL A 135 -6.16 -3.35 -0.87
CA VAL A 135 -7.44 -2.76 -1.28
C VAL A 135 -8.35 -2.50 -0.09
N GLY A 136 -9.21 -1.50 -0.20
CA GLY A 136 -10.15 -1.11 0.84
C GLY A 136 -11.37 -0.39 0.29
N ALA A 137 -12.41 -0.28 1.11
CA ALA A 137 -13.64 0.42 0.73
C ALA A 137 -13.50 1.95 0.84
N ASN A 138 -14.25 2.66 -0.01
CA ASN A 138 -14.45 4.10 0.12
C ASN A 138 -15.22 4.44 1.39
N LYS A 139 -14.88 5.56 2.04
CA LYS A 139 -15.47 5.96 3.33
C LYS A 139 -17.00 6.15 3.28
N THR A 140 -17.53 6.58 2.14
CA THR A 140 -18.95 6.88 1.92
C THR A 140 -19.62 5.82 1.06
N SER A 141 -19.01 4.64 0.89
CA SER A 141 -19.62 3.59 0.09
C SER A 141 -20.87 3.05 0.79
N PRO A 142 -22.00 2.95 0.08
CA PRO A 142 -23.18 2.28 0.61
C PRO A 142 -23.02 0.75 0.64
N ASP A 143 -22.06 0.21 -0.11
CA ASP A 143 -21.77 -1.23 -0.18
C ASP A 143 -20.25 -1.48 -0.14
N PRO A 144 -19.65 -1.48 1.07
CA PRO A 144 -18.22 -1.74 1.23
C PRO A 144 -17.79 -3.09 0.67
N THR A 145 -18.64 -4.12 0.70
CA THR A 145 -18.33 -5.46 0.19
C THR A 145 -18.11 -5.42 -1.33
N ASN A 146 -19.00 -4.73 -2.04
CA ASN A 146 -18.86 -4.52 -3.48
C ASN A 146 -17.64 -3.65 -3.85
N ASP A 147 -17.24 -2.70 -3.00
CA ASP A 147 -16.00 -1.95 -3.22
C ASP A 147 -14.78 -2.87 -3.26
N TYR A 148 -14.70 -3.90 -2.41
CA TYR A 148 -13.62 -4.87 -2.45
C TYR A 148 -13.67 -5.70 -3.72
N ARG A 149 -14.85 -6.20 -4.14
CA ARG A 149 -15.01 -6.92 -5.41
C ARG A 149 -14.48 -6.09 -6.58
N LEU A 150 -14.94 -4.84 -6.69
CA LEU A 150 -14.51 -3.91 -7.74
C LEU A 150 -13.01 -3.65 -7.71
N ALA A 151 -12.44 -3.43 -6.51
CA ALA A 151 -11.02 -3.19 -6.35
C ALA A 151 -10.16 -4.41 -6.72
N VAL A 152 -10.62 -5.62 -6.38
CA VAL A 152 -9.95 -6.87 -6.78
C VAL A 152 -10.03 -7.04 -8.30
N ALA A 153 -11.21 -6.94 -8.89
CA ALA A 153 -11.41 -7.09 -10.33
C ALA A 153 -10.53 -6.13 -11.15
N GLY A 154 -10.42 -4.88 -10.71
CA GLY A 154 -9.61 -3.89 -11.44
C GLY A 154 -8.11 -3.97 -11.22
N LEU A 155 -7.62 -4.69 -10.20
CA LEU A 155 -6.20 -4.65 -9.80
C LEU A 155 -5.51 -6.01 -9.71
N ALA A 156 -6.24 -7.13 -9.65
CA ALA A 156 -5.68 -8.47 -9.47
C ALA A 156 -4.63 -8.82 -10.54
N GLN A 157 -4.87 -8.47 -11.81
CA GLN A 157 -3.95 -8.70 -12.93
C GLN A 157 -2.56 -8.05 -12.75
N HIS A 158 -2.44 -7.05 -11.86
CA HIS A 158 -1.20 -6.32 -11.59
C HIS A 158 -0.46 -6.81 -10.34
N ALA A 159 -1.06 -7.72 -9.56
CA ALA A 159 -0.54 -8.12 -8.26
C ALA A 159 -0.06 -9.59 -8.28
N ASP A 160 0.92 -9.89 -7.45
CA ASP A 160 1.26 -11.27 -7.10
C ASP A 160 0.40 -11.75 -5.90
N TYR A 161 -0.09 -10.82 -5.07
CA TYR A 161 -1.12 -11.09 -4.05
C TYR A 161 -1.98 -9.86 -3.74
N ILE A 162 -3.19 -10.07 -3.24
CA ILE A 162 -4.11 -9.01 -2.80
C ILE A 162 -4.33 -9.08 -1.30
N THR A 163 -4.32 -7.92 -0.64
CA THR A 163 -4.69 -7.77 0.78
C THR A 163 -6.03 -7.04 0.90
N LEU A 164 -7.03 -7.67 1.53
CA LEU A 164 -8.31 -7.05 1.87
C LEU A 164 -8.19 -6.31 3.22
N ASN A 165 -8.12 -4.98 3.21
CA ASN A 165 -7.87 -4.21 4.42
C ASN A 165 -9.13 -3.89 5.24
N ILE A 166 -9.51 -4.82 6.12
CA ILE A 166 -10.63 -4.68 7.05
C ILE A 166 -10.24 -4.14 8.44
N SER A 167 -9.02 -3.65 8.62
CA SER A 167 -8.46 -3.37 9.97
C SER A 167 -8.22 -1.89 10.27
N SER A 168 -8.39 -0.99 9.29
CA SER A 168 -8.20 0.45 9.47
C SER A 168 -9.06 0.99 10.63
N PRO A 169 -8.44 1.56 11.70
CA PRO A 169 -9.18 2.24 12.76
C PRO A 169 -9.72 3.60 12.32
N ASN A 170 -9.34 4.07 11.14
CA ASN A 170 -9.61 5.43 10.65
C ASN A 170 -10.82 5.52 9.72
N THR A 171 -11.48 4.39 9.49
CA THR A 171 -12.66 4.24 8.62
C THR A 171 -13.79 3.67 9.48
N PRO A 172 -14.79 4.48 9.88
CA PRO A 172 -15.91 4.03 10.71
C PRO A 172 -16.62 2.81 10.11
N GLY A 173 -17.02 1.85 10.95
CA GLY A 173 -17.74 0.63 10.53
C GLY A 173 -16.89 -0.44 9.82
N LEU A 174 -15.65 -0.13 9.41
CA LEU A 174 -14.85 -1.08 8.63
C LEU A 174 -14.48 -2.35 9.41
N ARG A 175 -14.31 -2.23 10.73
CA ARG A 175 -14.00 -3.39 11.60
C ARG A 175 -15.19 -4.33 11.78
N ASP A 176 -16.40 -3.89 11.48
CA ASP A 176 -17.58 -4.76 11.52
C ASP A 176 -17.52 -5.81 10.39
N LEU A 177 -16.67 -5.61 9.38
CA LEU A 177 -16.35 -6.63 8.37
C LEU A 177 -15.55 -7.83 8.92
N GLN A 178 -15.07 -7.74 10.17
CA GLN A 178 -14.36 -8.84 10.84
C GLN A 178 -15.31 -9.82 11.55
N THR A 179 -16.62 -9.55 11.60
CA THR A 179 -17.59 -10.54 12.08
C THR A 179 -17.68 -11.71 11.09
N ASP A 180 -17.96 -12.91 11.58
CA ASP A 180 -17.91 -14.14 10.77
C ASP A 180 -18.73 -14.05 9.48
N ALA A 181 -20.00 -13.64 9.57
CA ALA A 181 -20.88 -13.52 8.41
C ALA A 181 -20.42 -12.45 7.39
N ASN A 182 -19.92 -11.31 7.88
CA ASN A 182 -19.44 -10.24 7.00
C ASN A 182 -18.11 -10.63 6.34
N LEU A 183 -17.22 -11.32 7.07
CA LEU A 183 -15.95 -11.78 6.56
C LEU A 183 -16.14 -12.84 5.47
N GLN A 184 -17.05 -13.78 5.65
CA GLN A 184 -17.39 -14.77 4.62
C GLN A 184 -17.94 -14.10 3.36
N SER A 185 -18.90 -13.17 3.52
CA SER A 185 -19.44 -12.39 2.41
C SER A 185 -18.36 -11.61 1.67
N LEU A 186 -17.43 -11.01 2.41
CA LEU A 186 -16.31 -10.26 1.85
C LEU A 186 -15.35 -11.15 1.06
N ILE A 187 -15.00 -12.33 1.59
CA ILE A 187 -14.12 -13.27 0.90
C ILE A 187 -14.77 -13.77 -0.39
N HIS A 188 -16.07 -14.07 -0.39
CA HIS A 188 -16.80 -14.43 -1.61
C HIS A 188 -16.75 -13.30 -2.64
N ALA A 189 -17.09 -12.07 -2.24
CA ALA A 189 -17.04 -10.92 -3.13
C ALA A 189 -15.63 -10.66 -3.69
N ALA A 190 -14.57 -10.87 -2.89
CA ALA A 190 -13.20 -10.77 -3.38
C ALA A 190 -12.84 -11.87 -4.38
N ARG A 191 -13.36 -13.10 -4.19
CA ARG A 191 -13.18 -14.20 -5.15
C ARG A 191 -13.91 -13.93 -6.47
N ASP A 192 -15.15 -13.45 -6.40
CA ASP A 192 -15.91 -13.05 -7.60
C ASP A 192 -15.14 -11.98 -8.38
N GLY A 193 -14.59 -10.99 -7.68
CA GLY A 193 -13.73 -9.98 -8.29
C GLY A 193 -12.48 -10.56 -8.95
N PHE A 194 -11.89 -11.63 -8.39
CA PHE A 194 -10.75 -12.31 -9.00
C PHE A 194 -11.14 -13.07 -10.27
N GLU A 195 -12.35 -13.65 -10.32
CA GLU A 195 -12.89 -14.36 -11.48
C GLU A 195 -13.29 -13.41 -12.63
N GLU A 196 -13.57 -12.15 -12.32
CA GLU A 196 -13.89 -11.10 -13.30
C GLU A 196 -12.67 -10.45 -13.97
N ALA A 197 -11.47 -10.59 -13.38
CA ALA A 197 -10.23 -9.90 -13.79
C ALA A 197 -9.57 -10.51 -15.04
#